data_AF-A0A942IA44-F1
#
_entry.id   AF-A0A942IA44-F1
#
_cell.length_a   1.000
_cell.length_b   1.000
_cell.length_c   1.000
_cell.angle_alpha   90.00
_cell.angle_beta   90.00
_cell.angle_gamma   90.00
#
_symmetry.space_group_name_H-M   'P 1'
#
loop_
_entity.id
_entity.type
_entity.pdbx_description
1 polymer ?
#
loop_
_entity_poly.entity_id
_entity_poly.type
_entity_poly.pdbx_seq_one_letter_code
_entity_poly.pdbx_strand_id
1 'polypeptide(L)'
;MKKIASSRTSITIFSIHNGASTERAVLSGLKAGVFTLILDGFDEIPIKNRAAAQRQILKISTDYPNSAMIVSSRPDPERFLSWHAFAEYRVMPLSIDQLEGMIRRIDYDETDKKNFLRRVRGGLFKTHEKLLSNPLLASMMLLTFQEFQDIPSKMHVFYGTAFDVLFRRHDTMKPDYHREFKTSLELDEFKRVFMTLCFSSYVDKSYGFTDSSFSKYAKTAFDYENVEIDSSGFQYDLINNVCIMHREGENISFLHRSFQEYFAALFLSKRSIPEGFEFIEHILAESDGAAGCAGMLIDIDTEEFERKYLIQRLAKFEVEADRAKTDKGKVAFLSSHYVVGRVGPHDSFYLSPWRRSTNVRCSNHHLIGVLGKKYGFQPYDVFDNDSSEWWNSLPKDLREISHLIIVPASKIPVAAARKAGLIAFANSTISQARRLSKTLRERHERKRRLLSTALRKGHSS
;
A
#
# COMPACT_ATOMS: atom_id res chain seq x y z
N MET A 1 42.81 -4.85 22.43
CA MET A 1 41.89 -5.35 23.48
C MET A 1 41.84 -4.38 24.65
N LYS A 2 40.72 -3.64 24.80
CA LYS A 2 40.01 -3.33 26.05
C LYS A 2 38.71 -2.61 25.65
N LYS A 3 37.58 -3.19 26.03
CA LYS A 3 36.21 -2.66 25.86
C LYS A 3 36.06 -1.43 26.76
N ILE A 4 35.55 -0.33 26.20
CA ILE A 4 34.79 0.68 26.95
C ILE A 4 33.41 0.72 26.28
N ALA A 5 32.38 0.69 27.11
CA ALA A 5 31.01 0.43 26.74
C ALA A 5 30.31 1.62 26.05
N SER A 6 29.41 1.28 25.12
CA SER A 6 28.05 1.82 24.99
C SER A 6 27.88 3.32 24.70
N SER A 7 27.72 3.63 23.42
CA SER A 7 26.47 4.11 22.81
C SER A 7 26.82 5.02 21.64
N ARG A 8 26.55 4.55 20.41
CA ARG A 8 26.27 5.35 19.21
C ARG A 8 26.20 4.38 18.04
N THR A 9 25.08 4.47 17.34
CA THR A 9 24.80 3.94 16.01
C THR A 9 26.07 4.00 15.17
N SER A 10 26.70 2.84 14.99
CA SER A 10 27.94 2.70 14.24
C SER A 10 27.53 2.33 12.83
N ILE A 11 27.76 3.21 11.85
CA ILE A 11 27.76 2.81 10.45
C ILE A 11 28.99 1.90 10.30
N THR A 12 28.77 0.60 10.17
CA THR A 12 29.84 -0.37 9.95
C THR A 12 30.26 -0.30 8.49
N ILE A 13 31.35 0.41 8.21
CA ILE A 13 32.02 0.39 6.91
C ILE A 13 33.03 -0.76 6.93
N PHE A 14 32.81 -1.84 6.17
CA PHE A 14 33.90 -2.74 5.79
C PHE A 14 33.68 -3.39 4.42
N SER A 15 34.56 -3.06 3.48
CA SER A 15 35.44 -4.07 2.89
C SER A 15 36.76 -3.39 2.52
N ILE A 16 37.76 -3.54 3.39
CA ILE A 16 39.16 -3.21 3.08
C ILE A 16 39.81 -4.54 2.68
N HIS A 17 39.97 -4.76 1.38
CA HIS A 17 40.86 -5.80 0.90
C HIS A 17 42.31 -5.32 1.10
N ASN A 18 43.00 -6.01 2.01
CA ASN A 18 44.40 -5.90 2.41
C ASN A 18 44.78 -4.79 3.42
N GLY A 19 45.23 -5.26 4.58
CA GLY A 19 46.14 -4.53 5.48
C GLY A 19 45.46 -3.77 6.62
N ALA A 20 45.97 -3.97 7.84
CA ALA A 20 45.62 -3.19 9.01
C ALA A 20 45.93 -1.70 8.78
N SER A 21 44.96 -0.96 8.25
CA SER A 21 45.08 0.44 7.92
C SER A 21 44.85 1.29 9.17
N THR A 22 45.83 2.09 9.55
CA THR A 22 45.70 3.08 10.64
C THR A 22 44.62 4.10 10.28
N GLU A 23 43.94 4.70 11.26
CA GLU A 23 42.92 5.74 11.04
C GLU A 23 43.40 6.84 10.05
N ARG A 24 44.66 7.26 10.17
CA ARG A 24 45.30 8.21 9.25
C ARG A 24 45.33 7.74 7.79
N ALA A 25 45.54 6.45 7.54
CA ALA A 25 45.57 5.89 6.19
C ALA A 25 44.17 5.89 5.55
N VAL A 26 43.13 5.54 6.32
CA VAL A 26 41.73 5.61 5.86
C VAL A 26 41.34 7.05 5.55
N LEU A 27 41.63 8.00 6.44
CA LEU A 27 41.34 9.41 6.22
C LEU A 27 42.09 9.98 5.01
N SER A 28 43.34 9.56 4.81
CA SER A 28 44.13 9.96 3.62
C SER A 28 43.56 9.37 2.34
N GLY A 29 43.13 8.10 2.36
CA GLY A 29 42.48 7.45 1.22
C GLY A 29 41.14 8.09 0.87
N LEU A 30 40.34 8.49 1.86
CA LEU A 30 39.09 9.22 1.65
C LEU A 30 39.33 10.59 1.00
N LYS A 31 40.33 11.33 1.47
CA LYS A 31 40.73 12.61 0.84
C LYS A 31 41.26 12.43 -0.58
N ALA A 32 42.00 11.36 -0.81
CA ALA A 32 42.56 11.02 -2.11
C ALA A 32 41.54 10.41 -3.10
N GLY A 33 40.32 10.09 -2.67
CA GLY A 33 39.28 9.51 -3.52
C GLY A 33 39.49 8.02 -3.84
N VAL A 34 40.26 7.31 -3.01
CA VAL A 34 40.54 5.88 -3.18
C VAL A 34 39.30 5.02 -2.86
N PHE A 35 38.37 5.55 -2.06
CA PHE A 35 37.19 4.83 -1.62
C PHE A 35 35.92 5.31 -2.30
N THR A 36 35.02 4.36 -2.57
CA THR A 36 33.61 4.63 -2.83
C THR A 36 32.81 4.18 -1.61
N LEU A 37 31.97 5.07 -1.08
CA LEU A 37 31.13 4.84 0.06
C LEU A 37 29.72 4.45 -0.41
N ILE A 38 29.29 3.24 -0.09
CA ILE A 38 27.93 2.76 -0.38
C ILE A 38 27.20 2.63 0.95
N LEU A 39 26.20 3.49 1.15
CA LEU A 39 25.35 3.53 2.34
C LEU A 39 23.97 3.00 1.95
N ASP A 40 23.71 1.75 2.27
CA ASP A 40 22.44 1.09 1.97
C ASP A 40 21.40 1.37 3.07
N GLY A 41 20.13 1.53 2.68
CA GLY A 41 18.99 1.53 3.60
C GLY A 41 18.89 2.72 4.56
N PHE A 42 19.00 3.97 4.09
CA PHE A 42 18.87 5.13 5.00
C PHE A 42 17.52 5.17 5.75
N ASP A 43 16.43 4.70 5.15
CA ASP A 43 15.13 4.62 5.79
C ASP A 43 15.04 3.58 6.92
N GLU A 44 15.99 2.65 7.02
CA GLU A 44 16.06 1.68 8.12
C GLU A 44 16.60 2.29 9.42
N ILE A 45 17.23 3.47 9.34
CA ILE A 45 17.71 4.18 10.52
C ILE A 45 16.51 4.59 11.39
N PRO A 46 16.52 4.31 12.71
CA PRO A 46 15.43 4.74 13.60
C PRO A 46 15.18 6.25 13.50
N ILE A 47 13.92 6.68 13.49
CA ILE A 47 13.51 8.08 13.30
C ILE A 47 14.29 9.05 14.22
N LYS A 48 14.46 8.67 15.50
CA LYS A 48 15.22 9.44 16.50
C LYS A 48 16.69 9.70 16.11
N ASN A 49 17.28 8.82 15.30
CA ASN A 49 18.68 8.88 14.87
C ASN A 49 18.86 9.43 13.45
N ARG A 50 17.81 9.47 12.62
CA ARG A 50 17.89 9.89 11.21
C ARG A 50 18.48 11.29 11.02
N ALA A 51 18.11 12.26 11.86
CA ALA A 51 18.64 13.62 11.76
C ALA A 51 20.15 13.68 12.05
N ALA A 52 20.63 12.86 13.00
CA ALA A 52 22.05 12.78 13.29
C ALA A 52 22.82 12.09 12.15
N ALA A 53 22.30 10.98 11.62
CA ALA A 53 22.88 10.27 10.49
C ALA A 53 22.95 11.16 9.24
N GLN A 54 21.88 11.88 8.91
CA GLN A 54 21.85 12.85 7.82
C GLN A 54 22.97 13.89 7.96
N ARG A 55 23.15 14.49 9.14
CA ARG A 55 24.24 15.46 9.36
C ARG A 55 25.62 14.84 9.16
N GLN A 56 25.82 13.59 9.59
CA GLN A 56 27.10 12.90 9.40
C GLN A 56 27.36 12.59 7.93
N ILE A 57 26.36 12.10 7.20
CA ILE A 57 26.47 11.79 5.76
C ILE A 57 26.82 13.05 4.97
N LEU A 58 26.07 14.15 5.18
CA LEU A 58 26.35 15.43 4.53
C LEU A 58 27.71 16.01 4.91
N LYS A 59 28.15 15.78 6.16
CA LYS A 59 29.48 16.19 6.58
C LYS A 59 30.57 15.39 5.87
N ILE A 60 30.43 14.07 5.78
CA ILE A 60 31.41 13.21 5.09
C ILE A 60 31.47 13.57 3.60
N SER A 61 30.33 13.81 2.94
CA SER A 61 30.31 14.22 1.52
C SER A 61 31.00 15.56 1.30
N THR A 62 30.95 16.47 2.28
CA THR A 62 31.63 17.77 2.24
C THR A 62 33.12 17.66 2.58
N ASP A 63 33.49 16.85 3.57
CA ASP A 63 34.86 16.70 4.04
C ASP A 63 35.74 15.89 3.05
N TYR A 64 35.13 15.02 2.24
CA TYR A 64 35.81 14.11 1.31
C TYR A 64 35.20 14.13 -0.10
N PRO A 65 35.24 15.27 -0.82
CA PRO A 65 34.55 15.43 -2.10
C PRO A 65 35.08 14.52 -3.22
N ASN A 66 36.30 14.01 -3.08
CA ASN A 66 36.91 13.10 -4.06
C ASN A 66 36.46 11.63 -3.88
N SER A 67 35.84 11.28 -2.75
CA SER A 67 35.30 9.94 -2.53
C SER A 67 33.84 9.91 -3.01
N ALA A 68 33.55 9.04 -3.98
CA ALA A 68 32.18 8.84 -4.45
C ALA A 68 31.31 8.31 -3.30
N MET A 69 30.07 8.82 -3.19
CA MET A 69 29.12 8.37 -2.19
C MET A 69 27.77 8.05 -2.83
N ILE A 70 27.27 6.85 -2.56
CA ILE A 70 25.95 6.38 -2.98
C ILE A 70 25.16 6.10 -1.72
N VAL A 71 23.96 6.66 -1.64
CA VAL A 71 23.03 6.43 -0.53
C VAL A 71 21.73 5.89 -1.10
N SER A 72 21.26 4.75 -0.61
CA SER A 72 19.96 4.19 -0.97
C SER A 72 18.94 4.47 0.13
N SER A 73 17.67 4.64 -0.27
CA SER A 73 16.54 4.85 0.65
C SER A 73 15.23 4.62 -0.08
N ARG A 74 14.16 4.29 0.65
CA ARG A 74 12.79 4.52 0.18
C ARG A 74 12.53 6.02 -0.06
N PRO A 75 11.59 6.38 -0.96
CA PRO A 75 11.28 7.78 -1.25
C PRO A 75 10.85 8.58 -0.01
N ASP A 76 11.57 9.64 0.31
CA ASP A 76 11.24 10.65 1.34
C ASP A 76 11.48 12.05 0.73
N PRO A 77 10.52 12.56 -0.08
CA PRO A 77 10.72 13.78 -0.86
C PRO A 77 11.02 15.00 0.03
N GLU A 78 10.35 15.13 1.17
CA GLU A 78 10.54 16.28 2.06
C GLU A 78 11.95 16.34 2.64
N ARG A 79 12.54 15.19 2.97
CA ARG A 79 13.87 15.11 3.55
C ARG A 79 14.98 15.35 2.52
N PHE A 80 14.91 14.65 1.40
CA PHE A 80 15.99 14.65 0.40
C PHE A 80 16.07 15.95 -0.39
N LEU A 81 15.03 16.79 -0.39
CA LEU A 81 15.07 18.16 -0.92
C LEU A 81 16.24 18.99 -0.36
N SER A 82 16.66 18.72 0.88
CA SER A 82 17.76 19.45 1.55
C SER A 82 19.16 18.91 1.23
N TRP A 83 19.28 17.83 0.45
CA TRP A 83 20.55 17.16 0.17
C TRP A 83 21.19 17.69 -1.12
N HIS A 84 21.48 19.00 -1.16
CA HIS A 84 21.97 19.68 -2.37
C HIS A 84 23.32 19.15 -2.91
N ALA A 85 24.09 18.42 -2.08
CA ALA A 85 25.35 17.78 -2.49
C ALA A 85 25.15 16.46 -3.25
N PHE A 86 23.91 15.97 -3.37
CA PHE A 86 23.58 14.69 -4.00
C PHE A 86 22.70 14.89 -5.22
N ALA A 87 22.85 13.98 -6.19
CA ALA A 87 21.91 13.80 -7.28
C ALA A 87 20.93 12.68 -6.93
N GLU A 88 19.63 12.94 -7.01
CA GLU A 88 18.59 11.93 -6.78
C GLU A 88 18.39 11.07 -8.03
N TYR A 89 18.54 9.75 -7.86
CA TYR A 89 18.18 8.76 -8.87
C TYR A 89 17.03 7.89 -8.35
N ARG A 90 16.18 7.42 -9.27
CA ARG A 90 15.06 6.52 -8.94
C ARG A 90 15.24 5.18 -9.64
N VAL A 91 15.08 4.11 -8.87
CA VAL A 91 15.03 2.75 -9.43
C VAL A 91 13.74 2.62 -10.22
N MET A 92 13.88 2.36 -11.52
CA MET A 92 12.75 2.20 -12.42
C MET A 92 12.21 0.76 -12.36
N PRO A 93 10.90 0.54 -12.60
CA PRO A 93 10.36 -0.80 -12.78
C PRO A 93 11.08 -1.55 -13.91
N LEU A 94 11.25 -2.87 -13.77
CA LEU A 94 11.87 -3.68 -14.80
C LEU A 94 11.06 -3.62 -16.10
N SER A 95 11.76 -3.47 -17.22
CA SER A 95 11.19 -3.81 -18.52
C SER A 95 11.04 -5.32 -18.66
N ILE A 96 10.22 -5.76 -19.61
CA ILE A 96 10.06 -7.19 -19.91
C ILE A 96 11.42 -7.84 -20.24
N ASP A 97 12.30 -7.17 -20.99
CA ASP A 97 13.60 -7.73 -21.37
C ASP A 97 14.55 -7.83 -20.16
N GLN A 98 14.50 -6.85 -19.25
CA GLN A 98 15.28 -6.89 -18.00
C GLN A 98 14.79 -8.02 -17.08
N LEU A 99 13.47 -8.20 -16.98
CA LEU A 99 12.87 -9.34 -16.27
C LEU A 99 13.37 -10.66 -16.85
N GLU A 100 13.34 -10.83 -18.17
CA GLU A 100 13.83 -12.08 -18.78
C GLU A 100 15.31 -12.33 -18.47
N GLY A 101 16.12 -11.28 -18.58
CA GLY A 101 17.54 -11.32 -18.25
C GLY A 101 17.77 -11.71 -16.79
N MET A 102 16.96 -11.18 -15.87
CA MET A 102 17.00 -11.54 -14.45
C MET A 102 16.64 -13.01 -14.26
N ILE A 103 15.47 -13.45 -14.74
CA ILE A 103 14.97 -14.83 -14.56
C ILE A 103 15.98 -15.85 -15.11
N ARG A 104 16.59 -15.60 -16.27
CA ARG A 104 17.62 -16.49 -16.85
C ARG A 104 18.83 -16.69 -15.92
N ARG A 105 19.21 -15.65 -15.16
CA ARG A 105 20.37 -15.65 -14.25
C ARG A 105 20.05 -16.22 -12.86
N ILE A 106 18.77 -16.33 -12.49
CA ILE A 106 18.40 -16.97 -11.23
C ILE A 106 18.76 -18.46 -11.31
N ASP A 107 19.41 -18.94 -10.25
CA ASP A 107 19.67 -20.37 -10.06
C ASP A 107 18.35 -21.08 -9.76
N TYR A 108 17.82 -21.75 -10.78
CA TYR A 108 16.49 -22.36 -10.79
C TYR A 108 16.40 -23.36 -11.94
N ASP A 109 15.44 -24.28 -11.89
CA ASP A 109 15.25 -25.28 -12.96
C ASP A 109 15.06 -24.60 -14.33
N GLU A 110 15.82 -25.06 -15.33
CA GLU A 110 15.82 -24.49 -16.68
C GLU A 110 14.50 -24.71 -17.43
N THR A 111 13.80 -25.81 -17.15
CA THR A 111 12.49 -26.11 -17.76
C THR A 111 11.44 -25.15 -17.22
N ASP A 112 11.42 -24.95 -15.90
CA ASP A 112 10.52 -24.01 -15.25
C ASP A 112 10.78 -22.57 -15.68
N LYS A 113 12.05 -22.15 -15.73
CA LYS A 113 12.42 -20.83 -16.27
C LYS A 113 11.90 -20.63 -17.69
N LYS A 114 12.11 -21.60 -18.58
CA LYS A 114 11.62 -21.53 -19.97
C LYS A 114 10.09 -21.47 -20.03
N ASN A 115 9.39 -22.28 -19.24
CA ASN A 115 7.93 -22.31 -19.18
C ASN A 115 7.37 -20.97 -18.68
N PHE A 116 7.93 -20.44 -17.60
CA PHE A 116 7.55 -19.16 -17.02
C PHE A 116 7.77 -18.02 -18.03
N LEU A 117 8.95 -17.94 -18.65
CA LEU A 117 9.28 -16.91 -19.64
C LEU A 117 8.35 -16.97 -20.86
N ARG A 118 7.95 -18.17 -21.29
CA ARG A 118 6.95 -18.35 -22.35
C ARG A 118 5.61 -17.69 -21.98
N ARG A 119 5.17 -17.84 -20.73
CA ARG A 119 3.95 -17.19 -20.22
C ARG A 119 4.13 -15.67 -20.13
N VAL A 120 5.28 -15.20 -19.62
CA VAL A 120 5.66 -13.77 -19.55
C VAL A 120 5.48 -13.09 -20.91
N ARG A 121 6.09 -13.65 -21.97
CA ARG A 121 5.95 -13.15 -23.35
C ARG A 121 4.57 -13.38 -23.95
N GLY A 122 3.87 -14.45 -23.54
CA GLY A 122 2.50 -14.76 -23.95
C GLY A 122 1.42 -13.82 -23.41
N GLY A 123 1.78 -12.70 -22.80
CA GLY A 123 0.86 -11.66 -22.33
C GLY A 123 0.77 -11.52 -20.82
N LEU A 124 1.43 -12.39 -20.05
CA LEU A 124 1.42 -12.33 -18.59
C LEU A 124 2.06 -11.04 -18.06
N PHE A 125 3.14 -10.55 -18.70
CA PHE A 125 3.76 -9.28 -18.29
C PHE A 125 2.76 -8.12 -18.35
N LYS A 126 1.92 -8.07 -19.39
CA LYS A 126 0.92 -7.02 -19.57
C LYS A 126 -0.20 -7.11 -18.53
N THR A 127 -0.63 -8.31 -18.17
CA THR A 127 -1.72 -8.51 -17.21
C THR A 127 -1.26 -8.35 -15.76
N HIS A 128 0.01 -8.64 -15.46
CA HIS A 128 0.59 -8.64 -14.11
C HIS A 128 1.79 -7.70 -13.99
N GLU A 129 1.80 -6.61 -14.74
CA GLU A 129 2.93 -5.67 -14.83
C GLU A 129 3.42 -5.24 -13.45
N LYS A 130 2.51 -4.87 -12.55
CA LYS A 130 2.85 -4.42 -11.18
C LYS A 130 3.63 -5.45 -10.35
N LEU A 131 3.42 -6.74 -10.60
CA LEU A 131 4.16 -7.82 -9.95
C LEU A 131 5.48 -8.07 -10.67
N LEU A 132 5.40 -8.21 -12.00
CA LEU A 132 6.53 -8.65 -12.83
C LEU A 132 7.58 -7.56 -13.06
N SER A 133 7.21 -6.30 -12.93
CA SER A 133 8.15 -5.17 -13.00
C SER A 133 8.92 -4.98 -11.70
N ASN A 134 8.55 -5.67 -10.61
CA ASN A 134 9.25 -5.66 -9.33
C ASN A 134 10.14 -6.92 -9.24
N PRO A 135 11.48 -6.79 -9.15
CA PRO A 135 12.40 -7.93 -9.13
C PRO A 135 12.06 -9.01 -8.08
N LEU A 136 11.69 -8.58 -6.88
CA LEU A 136 11.37 -9.46 -5.77
C LEU A 136 10.07 -10.23 -6.05
N LEU A 137 8.99 -9.52 -6.40
CA LEU A 137 7.70 -10.14 -6.66
C LEU A 137 7.74 -11.04 -7.89
N ALA A 138 8.52 -10.69 -8.91
CA ALA A 138 8.75 -11.54 -10.07
C ALA A 138 9.46 -12.85 -9.70
N SER A 139 10.49 -12.80 -8.85
CA SER A 139 11.19 -13.99 -8.36
C SER A 139 10.27 -14.89 -7.54
N MET A 140 9.42 -14.27 -6.70
CA MET A 140 8.39 -15.00 -5.97
C MET A 140 7.32 -15.62 -6.88
N MET A 141 6.98 -14.97 -7.99
CA MET A 141 6.03 -15.52 -8.94
C MET A 141 6.62 -16.68 -9.75
N LEU A 142 7.93 -16.67 -10.03
CA LEU A 142 8.63 -17.84 -10.53
C LEU A 142 8.57 -19.00 -9.52
N LEU A 143 8.78 -18.69 -8.23
CA LEU A 143 8.70 -19.67 -7.15
C LEU A 143 7.33 -20.36 -7.07
N THR A 144 6.24 -19.59 -7.13
CA THR A 144 4.88 -20.13 -7.05
C THR A 144 4.44 -20.83 -8.33
N PHE A 145 4.96 -20.42 -9.48
CA PHE A 145 4.64 -21.06 -10.77
C PHE A 145 5.11 -22.52 -10.82
N GLN A 146 6.25 -22.86 -10.19
CA GLN A 146 6.72 -24.24 -10.13
C GLN A 146 5.68 -25.17 -9.47
N GLU A 147 5.11 -24.75 -8.35
CA GLU A 147 4.21 -25.58 -7.53
C GLU A 147 2.84 -25.77 -8.17
N PHE A 148 2.27 -24.73 -8.80
CA PHE A 148 0.87 -24.76 -9.24
C PHE A 148 0.69 -24.72 -10.76
N GLN A 149 1.74 -24.43 -11.54
CA GLN A 149 1.72 -24.22 -13.00
C GLN A 149 0.66 -23.23 -13.49
N ASP A 150 0.10 -22.45 -12.57
CA ASP A 150 -0.93 -21.45 -12.80
C ASP A 150 -0.52 -20.12 -12.18
N ILE A 151 -1.02 -19.02 -12.74
CA ILE A 151 -0.60 -17.68 -12.39
C ILE A 151 -1.80 -16.91 -11.86
N PRO A 152 -1.80 -16.57 -10.56
CA PRO A 152 -2.95 -15.93 -9.93
C PRO A 152 -3.34 -14.61 -10.60
N SER A 153 -4.58 -14.55 -11.12
CA SER A 153 -5.12 -13.34 -11.76
C SER A 153 -5.37 -12.17 -10.80
N LYS A 154 -5.35 -12.41 -9.49
CA LYS A 154 -5.59 -11.41 -8.45
C LYS A 154 -4.42 -11.37 -7.46
N MET A 155 -4.08 -10.15 -7.03
CA MET A 155 -2.98 -9.90 -6.09
C MET A 155 -3.10 -10.67 -4.77
N HIS A 156 -4.30 -10.72 -4.18
CA HIS A 156 -4.49 -11.41 -2.91
C HIS A 156 -4.33 -12.94 -3.04
N VAL A 157 -4.66 -13.50 -4.22
CA VAL A 157 -4.44 -14.92 -4.50
C VAL A 157 -2.94 -15.16 -4.61
N PHE A 158 -2.20 -14.29 -5.32
CA PHE A 158 -0.74 -14.35 -5.39
C PHE A 158 -0.08 -14.37 -4.00
N TYR A 159 -0.43 -13.44 -3.10
CA TYR A 159 0.18 -13.40 -1.76
C TYR A 159 -0.19 -14.61 -0.91
N GLY A 160 -1.43 -15.10 -0.99
CA GLY A 160 -1.85 -16.33 -0.31
C GLY A 160 -1.08 -17.54 -0.80
N THR A 161 -0.99 -17.71 -2.13
CA THR A 161 -0.21 -18.78 -2.75
C THR A 161 1.27 -18.68 -2.42
N ALA A 162 1.86 -17.47 -2.48
CA ALA A 162 3.26 -17.26 -2.14
C ALA A 162 3.56 -17.65 -0.69
N PHE A 163 2.69 -17.28 0.25
CA PHE A 163 2.84 -17.70 1.64
C PHE A 163 2.78 -19.24 1.78
N ASP A 164 1.83 -19.89 1.11
CA ASP A 164 1.69 -21.36 1.17
C ASP A 164 2.92 -22.08 0.65
N VAL A 165 3.48 -21.61 -0.47
CA VAL A 165 4.72 -22.16 -1.03
C VAL A 165 5.89 -21.92 -0.09
N LEU A 166 6.06 -20.69 0.41
CA LEU A 166 7.15 -20.35 1.32
C LEU A 166 7.11 -21.17 2.61
N PHE A 167 5.92 -21.41 3.16
CA PHE A 167 5.76 -22.22 4.35
C PHE A 167 6.10 -23.71 4.10
N ARG A 168 5.69 -24.28 2.97
CA ARG A 168 5.89 -25.70 2.65
C ARG A 168 7.29 -26.03 2.11
N ARG A 169 7.86 -25.14 1.29
CA ARG A 169 9.13 -25.37 0.57
C ARG A 169 10.35 -25.37 1.48
N HIS A 170 10.13 -25.03 2.74
CA HIS A 170 11.06 -25.22 3.84
C HIS A 170 11.77 -26.59 3.85
N ASP A 171 11.08 -27.66 3.44
CA ASP A 171 11.62 -29.04 3.42
C ASP A 171 12.39 -29.43 2.15
N THR A 172 12.14 -28.77 1.01
CA THR A 172 12.48 -29.38 -0.28
C THR A 172 13.84 -28.99 -0.84
N MET A 173 14.45 -27.89 -0.37
CA MET A 173 15.66 -27.32 -0.99
C MET A 173 16.99 -27.67 -0.29
N LYS A 174 16.97 -28.47 0.78
CA LYS A 174 18.19 -29.01 1.42
C LYS A 174 17.97 -30.44 1.93
N PRO A 175 18.33 -31.47 1.14
CA PRO A 175 18.19 -32.88 1.54
C PRO A 175 18.87 -33.18 2.89
N ASP A 176 19.96 -32.48 3.21
CA ASP A 176 20.78 -32.71 4.40
C ASP A 176 20.56 -31.69 5.54
N TYR A 177 19.57 -30.79 5.43
CA TYR A 177 19.32 -29.75 6.44
C TYR A 177 17.82 -29.52 6.66
N HIS A 178 17.21 -30.33 7.53
CA HIS A 178 15.86 -30.10 8.03
C HIS A 178 15.92 -29.03 9.13
N ARG A 179 15.43 -27.84 8.82
CA ARG A 179 15.24 -26.76 9.79
C ARG A 179 13.90 -27.00 10.50
N GLU A 180 13.89 -27.66 11.65
CA GLU A 180 12.62 -27.83 12.35
C GLU A 180 11.98 -26.47 12.68
N PHE A 181 10.66 -26.36 12.48
CA PHE A 181 9.90 -25.22 12.99
C PHE A 181 10.02 -25.19 14.51
N LYS A 182 10.32 -24.00 15.06
CA LYS A 182 10.38 -23.80 16.51
C LYS A 182 9.01 -23.71 17.13
N THR A 183 8.00 -23.32 16.36
CA THR A 183 6.60 -23.42 16.74
C THR A 183 6.01 -24.74 16.28
N SER A 184 5.12 -25.31 17.09
CA SER A 184 4.35 -26.52 16.73
C SER A 184 3.09 -26.20 15.93
N LEU A 185 3.03 -25.03 15.29
CA LEU A 185 1.82 -24.57 14.61
C LEU A 185 1.71 -25.19 13.22
N GLU A 186 0.54 -25.74 12.93
CA GLU A 186 0.20 -26.10 11.56
C GLU A 186 -0.02 -24.84 10.69
N LEU A 187 0.04 -25.00 9.37
CA LEU A 187 -0.07 -23.92 8.39
C LEU A 187 -1.25 -22.98 8.68
N ASP A 188 -2.44 -23.53 8.97
CA ASP A 188 -3.64 -22.73 9.18
C ASP A 188 -3.60 -21.97 10.51
N GLU A 189 -3.01 -22.53 11.57
CA GLU A 189 -2.85 -21.83 12.84
C GLU A 189 -1.80 -20.73 12.74
N PHE A 190 -0.67 -21.05 12.09
CA PHE A 190 0.39 -20.10 11.81
C PHE A 190 -0.14 -18.91 11.01
N LYS A 191 -0.95 -19.15 9.98
CA LYS A 191 -1.62 -18.08 9.21
C LYS A 191 -2.52 -17.23 10.08
N ARG A 192 -3.32 -17.82 10.98
CA ARG A 192 -4.23 -17.07 11.86
C ARG A 192 -3.45 -16.15 12.80
N VAL A 193 -2.41 -16.67 13.43
CA VAL A 193 -1.51 -15.89 14.30
C VAL A 193 -0.83 -14.77 13.49
N PHE A 194 -0.31 -15.11 12.31
CA PHE A 194 0.41 -14.15 11.48
C PHE A 194 -0.49 -13.03 10.94
N MET A 195 -1.74 -13.34 10.55
CA MET A 195 -2.68 -12.31 10.11
C MET A 195 -3.06 -11.35 11.24
N THR A 196 -3.17 -11.85 12.47
CA THR A 196 -3.47 -11.03 13.65
C THR A 196 -2.29 -10.13 14.02
N LEU A 197 -1.05 -10.65 13.96
CA LEU A 197 0.17 -9.84 14.10
C LEU A 197 0.24 -8.75 13.03
N CYS A 198 0.01 -9.10 11.76
CA CYS A 198 0.04 -8.17 10.64
C CYS A 198 -1.02 -7.09 10.79
N PHE A 199 -2.25 -7.45 11.18
CA PHE A 199 -3.30 -6.49 11.45
C PHE A 199 -2.90 -5.52 12.56
N SER A 200 -2.51 -6.01 13.73
CA SER A 200 -2.15 -5.17 14.88
C SER A 200 -0.98 -4.22 14.58
N SER A 201 0.07 -4.74 13.95
CA SER A 201 1.22 -3.91 13.55
C SER A 201 0.87 -2.91 12.44
N TYR A 202 -0.06 -3.25 11.56
CA TYR A 202 -0.53 -2.35 10.50
C TYR A 202 -1.36 -1.20 11.06
N VAL A 203 -2.22 -1.45 12.06
CA VAL A 203 -2.96 -0.39 12.79
C VAL A 203 -1.98 0.62 13.40
N ASP A 204 -0.91 0.13 14.03
CA ASP A 204 0.13 0.94 14.66
C ASP A 204 1.09 1.61 13.66
N LYS A 205 0.90 1.39 12.34
CA LYS A 205 1.81 1.82 11.26
C LYS A 205 3.26 1.37 11.48
N SER A 206 3.43 0.21 12.11
CA SER A 206 4.73 -0.40 12.39
C SER A 206 5.18 -1.24 11.19
N TYR A 207 6.15 -0.75 10.44
CA TYR A 207 6.70 -1.42 9.25
C TYR A 207 8.05 -2.12 9.49
N GLY A 208 8.62 -1.92 10.67
CA GLY A 208 9.87 -2.54 11.13
C GLY A 208 9.80 -2.75 12.64
N PHE A 209 10.51 -3.76 13.14
CA PHE A 209 10.37 -4.24 14.50
C PHE A 209 11.74 -4.46 15.15
N THR A 210 11.90 -4.00 16.38
CA THR A 210 12.87 -4.61 17.31
C THR A 210 12.31 -5.92 17.86
N ASP A 211 13.16 -6.75 18.48
CA ASP A 211 12.73 -7.95 19.20
C ASP A 211 11.62 -7.69 20.22
N SER A 212 11.72 -6.61 20.98
CA SER A 212 10.72 -6.22 21.97
C SER A 212 9.38 -5.82 21.32
N SER A 213 9.43 -5.02 20.24
CA SER A 213 8.22 -4.61 19.53
C SER A 213 7.58 -5.78 18.78
N PHE A 214 8.36 -6.68 18.18
CA PHE A 214 7.88 -7.91 17.58
C PHE A 214 7.17 -8.77 18.63
N SER A 215 7.82 -8.99 19.78
CA SER A 215 7.25 -9.79 20.87
C SER A 215 5.94 -9.20 21.40
N LYS A 216 5.82 -7.86 21.47
CA LYS A 216 4.55 -7.18 21.79
C LYS A 216 3.43 -7.62 20.84
N TYR A 217 3.62 -7.47 19.53
CA TYR A 217 2.58 -7.81 18.53
C TYR A 217 2.32 -9.32 18.45
N ALA A 218 3.36 -10.14 18.59
CA ALA A 218 3.25 -11.59 18.61
C ALA A 218 2.42 -12.06 19.81
N LYS A 219 2.69 -11.57 21.03
CA LYS A 219 1.90 -11.90 22.22
C LYS A 219 0.44 -11.49 22.08
N THR A 220 0.16 -10.29 21.58
CA THR A 220 -1.21 -9.87 21.27
C THR A 220 -1.91 -10.83 20.30
N ALA A 221 -1.19 -11.32 19.29
CA ALA A 221 -1.74 -12.30 18.36
C ALA A 221 -1.97 -13.68 19.00
N PHE A 222 -1.09 -14.10 19.90
CA PHE A 222 -1.20 -15.37 20.63
C PHE A 222 -2.40 -15.37 21.56
N ASP A 223 -2.57 -14.30 22.33
CA ASP A 223 -3.70 -14.11 23.24
C ASP A 223 -5.03 -14.09 22.47
N TYR A 224 -5.05 -13.40 21.31
CA TYR A 224 -6.26 -13.31 20.47
C TYR A 224 -6.63 -14.64 19.81
N GLU A 225 -5.65 -15.39 19.31
CA GLU A 225 -5.89 -16.69 18.66
C GLU A 225 -5.94 -17.86 19.64
N ASN A 226 -5.74 -17.59 20.94
CA ASN A 226 -5.71 -18.58 22.02
C ASN A 226 -4.71 -19.71 21.77
N VAL A 227 -3.46 -19.32 21.48
CA VAL A 227 -2.33 -20.25 21.28
C VAL A 227 -1.21 -19.99 22.27
N GLU A 228 -0.55 -21.04 22.73
CA GLU A 228 0.60 -20.95 23.63
C GLU A 228 1.88 -21.25 22.86
N ILE A 229 2.55 -20.18 22.40
CA ILE A 229 3.81 -20.30 21.67
C ILE A 229 4.82 -19.25 22.13
N ASP A 230 6.10 -19.58 21.98
CA ASP A 230 7.17 -18.63 22.27
C ASP A 230 7.34 -17.62 21.12
N SER A 231 7.40 -16.33 21.48
CA SER A 231 7.53 -15.25 20.50
C SER A 231 8.86 -15.30 19.75
N SER A 232 9.95 -15.79 20.35
CA SER A 232 11.24 -15.91 19.68
C SER A 232 11.26 -17.10 18.71
N GLY A 233 10.56 -18.19 19.05
CA GLY A 233 10.30 -19.31 18.15
C GLY A 233 9.52 -18.89 16.90
N PHE A 234 8.40 -18.19 17.10
CA PHE A 234 7.57 -17.71 15.98
C PHE A 234 8.32 -16.73 15.08
N GLN A 235 9.10 -15.83 15.67
CA GLN A 235 9.95 -14.91 14.94
C GLN A 235 11.02 -15.65 14.12
N TYR A 236 11.65 -16.66 14.72
CA TYR A 236 12.64 -17.49 14.04
C TYR A 236 12.03 -18.17 12.82
N ASP A 237 10.84 -18.74 12.96
CA ASP A 237 10.16 -19.42 11.86
C ASP A 237 9.82 -18.46 10.72
N LEU A 238 9.31 -17.26 11.02
CA LEU A 238 9.00 -16.24 10.01
C LEU A 238 10.25 -15.77 9.23
N ILE A 239 11.40 -15.70 9.88
CA ILE A 239 12.65 -15.22 9.27
C ILE A 239 13.40 -16.33 8.54
N ASN A 240 13.53 -17.50 9.17
CA ASN A 240 14.46 -18.53 8.71
C ASN A 240 13.76 -19.68 7.98
N ASN A 241 12.50 -19.97 8.32
CA ASN A 241 11.81 -21.12 7.77
C ASN A 241 10.86 -20.68 6.65
N VAL A 242 9.97 -19.74 6.94
CA VAL A 242 9.03 -19.16 5.97
C VAL A 242 9.72 -18.09 5.11
N CYS A 243 10.78 -17.44 5.61
CA CYS A 243 11.53 -16.42 4.88
C CYS A 243 10.67 -15.24 4.37
N ILE A 244 9.60 -14.91 5.08
CA ILE A 244 8.70 -13.79 4.74
C ILE A 244 9.09 -12.48 5.44
N MET A 245 9.94 -12.60 6.46
CA MET A 245 10.60 -11.50 7.13
C MET A 245 12.12 -11.68 7.08
N HIS A 246 12.86 -10.61 7.28
CA HIS A 246 14.32 -10.65 7.40
C HIS A 246 14.76 -9.78 8.57
N ARG A 247 15.96 -10.05 9.09
CA ARG A 247 16.58 -9.29 10.17
C ARG A 247 17.86 -8.62 9.66
N GLU A 248 17.96 -7.32 9.94
CA GLU A 248 19.13 -6.48 9.68
C GLU A 248 19.51 -5.76 10.97
N GLY A 249 20.58 -6.22 11.61
CA GLY A 249 20.97 -5.76 12.94
C GLY A 249 19.89 -6.03 13.98
N GLU A 250 19.39 -4.97 14.63
CA GLU A 250 18.30 -5.03 15.62
C GLU A 250 16.92 -4.87 14.99
N ASN A 251 16.83 -4.59 13.69
CA ASN A 251 15.57 -4.36 12.99
C ASN A 251 15.13 -5.62 12.24
N ILE A 252 13.84 -5.89 12.30
CA ILE A 252 13.17 -6.98 11.61
C ILE A 252 12.12 -6.35 10.73
N SER A 253 12.04 -6.75 9.46
CA SER A 253 11.05 -6.19 8.56
C SER A 253 10.50 -7.24 7.59
N PHE A 254 9.35 -6.95 6.98
CA PHE A 254 8.80 -7.81 5.94
C PHE A 254 9.68 -7.77 4.70
N LEU A 255 9.85 -8.92 4.04
CA LEU A 255 10.53 -8.99 2.74
C LEU A 255 9.87 -8.03 1.72
N HIS A 256 8.55 -7.90 1.79
CA HIS A 256 7.80 -6.88 1.05
C HIS A 256 6.62 -6.37 1.89
N ARG A 257 6.42 -5.04 1.96
CA ARG A 257 5.35 -4.39 2.74
C ARG A 257 3.96 -4.95 2.42
N SER A 258 3.72 -5.30 1.16
CA SER A 258 2.40 -5.81 0.74
C SER A 258 2.01 -7.16 1.34
N PHE A 259 2.93 -7.90 1.97
CA PHE A 259 2.56 -9.04 2.80
C PHE A 259 1.80 -8.61 4.06
N GLN A 260 2.29 -7.60 4.76
CA GLN A 260 1.59 -7.04 5.91
C GLN A 260 0.21 -6.51 5.50
N GLU A 261 0.13 -5.81 4.37
CA GLU A 261 -1.14 -5.30 3.80
C GLU A 261 -2.12 -6.43 3.46
N TYR A 262 -1.62 -7.51 2.84
CA TYR A 262 -2.42 -8.68 2.50
C TYR A 262 -2.97 -9.36 3.74
N PHE A 263 -2.12 -9.62 4.73
CA PHE A 263 -2.52 -10.32 5.95
C PHE A 263 -3.42 -9.46 6.85
N ALA A 264 -3.22 -8.15 6.89
CA ALA A 264 -4.15 -7.22 7.55
C ALA A 264 -5.52 -7.20 6.85
N ALA A 265 -5.55 -7.18 5.50
CA ALA A 265 -6.78 -7.27 4.73
C ALA A 265 -7.48 -8.63 4.93
N LEU A 266 -6.71 -9.72 4.99
CA LEU A 266 -7.23 -11.05 5.26
C LEU A 266 -7.87 -11.12 6.65
N PHE A 267 -7.22 -10.59 7.68
CA PHE A 267 -7.79 -10.49 9.03
C PHE A 267 -9.14 -9.76 9.02
N LEU A 268 -9.21 -8.59 8.38
CA LEU A 268 -10.44 -7.80 8.27
C LEU A 268 -11.57 -8.52 7.51
N SER A 269 -11.23 -9.32 6.50
CA SER A 269 -12.21 -10.11 5.76
C SER A 269 -12.78 -11.26 6.59
N LYS A 270 -11.97 -11.85 7.47
CA LYS A 270 -12.33 -13.06 8.24
C LYS A 270 -12.89 -12.76 9.62
N ARG A 271 -12.50 -11.64 10.24
CA ARG A 271 -12.87 -11.29 11.60
C ARG A 271 -13.93 -10.19 11.61
N SER A 272 -14.76 -10.21 12.64
CA SER A 272 -15.65 -9.10 12.94
C SER A 272 -15.01 -8.29 14.05
N ILE A 273 -14.75 -7.02 13.79
CA ILE A 273 -14.25 -6.07 14.78
C ILE A 273 -15.32 -4.98 14.98
N PRO A 274 -15.68 -4.63 16.23
CA PRO A 274 -16.71 -3.63 16.50
C PRO A 274 -16.43 -2.29 15.81
N GLU A 275 -15.18 -1.84 15.82
CA GLU A 275 -14.69 -0.59 15.20
C GLU A 275 -14.22 -0.78 13.74
N GLY A 276 -14.65 -1.87 13.09
CA GLY A 276 -14.21 -2.20 11.74
C GLY A 276 -14.62 -1.21 10.68
N PHE A 277 -15.76 -0.56 10.86
CA PHE A 277 -16.25 0.46 9.92
C PHE A 277 -15.27 1.65 9.89
N GLU A 278 -14.95 2.20 11.06
CA GLU A 278 -14.05 3.34 11.24
C GLU A 278 -12.62 3.02 10.79
N PHE A 279 -12.17 1.80 11.05
CA PHE A 279 -10.85 1.38 10.60
C PHE A 279 -10.78 1.23 9.07
N ILE A 280 -11.80 0.65 8.44
CA ILE A 280 -11.86 0.57 6.97
C ILE A 280 -11.94 1.97 6.35
N GLU A 281 -12.70 2.91 6.94
CA GLU A 281 -12.66 4.34 6.54
C GLU A 281 -11.23 4.88 6.57
N HIS A 282 -10.50 4.65 7.67
CA HIS A 282 -9.14 5.15 7.83
C HIS A 282 -8.15 4.54 6.82
N ILE A 283 -8.18 3.21 6.59
CA ILE A 283 -7.28 2.60 5.60
C ILE A 283 -7.60 3.07 4.19
N LEU A 284 -8.89 3.18 3.86
CA LEU A 284 -9.30 3.78 2.59
C LEU A 284 -8.78 5.20 2.51
N ALA A 285 -8.81 5.98 3.61
CA ALA A 285 -8.31 7.36 3.68
C ALA A 285 -6.80 7.53 3.41
N GLU A 286 -6.00 6.50 3.69
CA GLU A 286 -4.53 6.57 3.60
C GLU A 286 -3.94 6.01 2.31
N SER A 287 -4.74 5.31 1.52
CA SER A 287 -4.35 4.68 0.25
C SER A 287 -4.98 5.42 -0.92
N ASP A 288 -4.46 5.38 -2.14
CA ASP A 288 -5.14 5.99 -3.32
C ASP A 288 -6.41 5.18 -3.77
N GLY A 289 -7.21 4.72 -2.82
CA GLY A 289 -8.43 3.93 -3.00
C GLY A 289 -8.15 2.43 -3.06
N ALA A 290 -8.43 1.80 -4.21
CA ALA A 290 -8.33 0.34 -4.42
C ALA A 290 -6.88 -0.21 -4.52
N ALA A 291 -5.93 0.35 -3.79
CA ALA A 291 -4.54 -0.11 -3.71
C ALA A 291 -4.17 -0.47 -2.27
N GLY A 292 -3.07 -1.20 -2.07
CA GLY A 292 -2.63 -1.65 -0.74
C GLY A 292 -3.68 -2.50 -0.02
N CYS A 293 -3.73 -2.39 1.31
CA CYS A 293 -4.63 -3.15 2.17
C CYS A 293 -6.11 -2.99 1.79
N ALA A 294 -6.56 -1.78 1.45
CA ALA A 294 -7.97 -1.55 1.10
C ALA A 294 -8.38 -2.25 -0.20
N GLY A 295 -7.53 -2.16 -1.23
CA GLY A 295 -7.74 -2.89 -2.49
C GLY A 295 -7.80 -4.40 -2.27
N MET A 296 -6.87 -4.93 -1.47
CA MET A 296 -6.84 -6.36 -1.15
C MET A 296 -8.09 -6.80 -0.39
N LEU A 297 -8.55 -6.03 0.61
CA LEU A 297 -9.75 -6.34 1.38
C LEU A 297 -10.99 -6.44 0.47
N ILE A 298 -11.16 -5.46 -0.42
CA ILE A 298 -12.26 -5.41 -1.38
C ILE A 298 -12.26 -6.63 -2.31
N ASP A 299 -11.08 -7.13 -2.67
CA ASP A 299 -10.94 -8.25 -3.60
C ASP A 299 -11.00 -9.62 -2.91
N ILE A 300 -10.54 -9.75 -1.66
CA ILE A 300 -10.60 -10.97 -0.85
C ILE A 300 -12.05 -11.33 -0.55
N ASP A 301 -12.82 -10.38 -0.03
CA ASP A 301 -14.23 -10.59 0.27
C ASP A 301 -15.05 -9.34 -0.06
N THR A 302 -15.44 -9.26 -1.32
CA THR A 302 -16.28 -8.18 -1.84
C THR A 302 -17.61 -8.12 -1.11
N GLU A 303 -18.20 -9.27 -0.78
CA GLU A 303 -19.53 -9.34 -0.19
C GLU A 303 -19.50 -8.85 1.25
N GLU A 304 -18.49 -9.27 2.01
CA GLU A 304 -18.26 -8.81 3.38
C GLU A 304 -17.97 -7.31 3.42
N PHE A 305 -17.10 -6.82 2.54
CA PHE A 305 -16.82 -5.39 2.41
C PHE A 305 -18.09 -4.58 2.12
N GLU A 306 -18.92 -5.06 1.18
CA GLU A 306 -20.17 -4.39 0.88
C GLU A 306 -21.11 -4.34 2.08
N ARG A 307 -21.26 -5.46 2.80
CA ARG A 307 -22.20 -5.59 3.91
C ARG A 307 -21.75 -4.80 5.13
N LYS A 308 -20.49 -4.95 5.53
CA LYS A 308 -19.93 -4.31 6.73
C LYS A 308 -19.66 -2.83 6.53
N TYR A 309 -19.25 -2.43 5.33
CA TYR A 309 -18.78 -1.08 5.09
C TYR A 309 -19.62 -0.33 4.05
N LEU A 310 -19.70 -0.82 2.81
CA LEU A 310 -20.24 -0.01 1.70
C LEU A 310 -21.71 0.37 1.90
N ILE A 311 -22.56 -0.58 2.33
CA ILE A 311 -23.99 -0.32 2.57
C ILE A 311 -24.17 0.70 3.70
N GLN A 312 -23.41 0.59 4.79
CA GLN A 312 -23.47 1.55 5.89
C GLN A 312 -23.01 2.94 5.43
N ARG A 313 -21.98 2.99 4.59
CA ARG A 313 -21.46 4.26 4.07
C ARG A 313 -22.41 4.91 3.07
N LEU A 314 -23.05 4.11 2.20
CA LEU A 314 -24.11 4.56 1.30
C LEU A 314 -25.34 5.05 2.07
N ALA A 315 -25.70 4.44 3.19
CA ALA A 315 -26.79 4.93 4.03
C ALA A 315 -26.48 6.33 4.60
N LYS A 316 -25.24 6.57 5.06
CA LYS A 316 -24.80 7.93 5.48
C LYS A 316 -24.90 8.93 4.32
N PHE A 317 -24.50 8.51 3.11
CA PHE A 317 -24.59 9.32 1.89
C PHE A 317 -26.05 9.62 1.50
N GLU A 318 -26.97 8.67 1.66
CA GLU A 318 -28.41 8.85 1.43
C GLU A 318 -29.01 9.89 2.40
N VAL A 319 -28.63 9.86 3.68
CA VAL A 319 -29.07 10.86 4.68
C VAL A 319 -28.60 12.26 4.30
N GLU A 320 -27.37 12.42 3.82
CA GLU A 320 -26.85 13.69 3.34
C GLU A 320 -27.57 14.15 2.06
N ALA A 321 -27.88 13.22 1.16
CA ALA A 321 -28.65 13.48 -0.05
C ALA A 321 -30.11 13.91 0.25
N ASP A 322 -30.75 13.32 1.27
CA ASP A 322 -32.12 13.66 1.67
C ASP A 322 -32.23 15.08 2.25
N ARG A 323 -31.14 15.60 2.80
CA ARG A 323 -31.03 17.00 3.24
C ARG A 323 -30.84 17.96 2.06
N ALA A 324 -30.34 17.48 0.92
CA ALA A 324 -30.05 18.26 -0.28
C ALA A 324 -31.29 18.48 -1.19
N LYS A 325 -32.41 18.94 -0.61
CA LYS A 325 -33.68 19.13 -1.35
C LYS A 325 -33.67 20.34 -2.27
N THR A 326 -32.98 21.40 -1.86
CA THR A 326 -32.87 22.66 -2.62
C THR A 326 -31.60 22.66 -3.45
N ASP A 327 -31.53 23.49 -4.48
CA ASP A 327 -30.31 23.63 -5.28
C ASP A 327 -29.12 24.12 -4.43
N LYS A 328 -29.36 24.98 -3.43
CA LYS A 328 -28.35 25.35 -2.42
C LYS A 328 -27.87 24.13 -1.63
N GLY A 329 -28.79 23.24 -1.24
CA GLY A 329 -28.47 21.98 -0.57
C GLY A 329 -27.65 21.02 -1.45
N LYS A 330 -27.94 20.95 -2.75
CA LYS A 330 -27.20 20.11 -3.71
C LYS A 330 -25.78 20.60 -3.93
N VAL A 331 -25.59 21.91 -4.00
CA VAL A 331 -24.26 22.52 -4.05
C VAL A 331 -23.47 22.22 -2.77
N ALA A 332 -24.10 22.36 -1.61
CA ALA A 332 -23.48 22.00 -0.33
C ALA A 332 -23.11 20.49 -0.27
N PHE A 333 -24.00 19.62 -0.75
CA PHE A 333 -23.75 18.19 -0.85
C PHE A 333 -22.52 17.87 -1.70
N LEU A 334 -22.41 18.45 -2.91
CA LEU A 334 -21.24 18.26 -3.77
C LEU A 334 -19.96 18.77 -3.10
N SER A 335 -20.03 19.86 -2.32
CA SER A 335 -18.87 20.41 -1.61
C SER A 335 -18.27 19.45 -0.60
N SER A 336 -19.10 18.63 0.03
CA SER A 336 -18.66 17.64 1.03
C SER A 336 -18.04 16.39 0.37
N HIS A 337 -18.22 16.21 -0.94
CA HIS A 337 -17.94 14.96 -1.65
C HIS A 337 -17.00 15.12 -2.84
N TYR A 338 -16.83 16.34 -3.33
CA TYR A 338 -16.03 16.62 -4.50
C TYR A 338 -15.30 17.95 -4.35
N VAL A 339 -14.18 18.03 -5.03
CA VAL A 339 -13.33 19.21 -5.14
C VAL A 339 -13.55 19.80 -6.53
N VAL A 340 -13.77 21.11 -6.63
CA VAL A 340 -13.85 21.81 -7.92
C VAL A 340 -12.44 22.29 -8.31
N GLY A 341 -11.93 21.78 -9.42
CA GLY A 341 -10.62 22.11 -9.99
C GLY A 341 -10.73 22.97 -11.26
N ARG A 342 -9.72 23.84 -11.45
CA ARG A 342 -9.50 24.87 -12.48
C ARG A 342 -10.76 25.60 -12.95
N VAL A 343 -10.87 26.84 -12.49
CA VAL A 343 -11.91 27.79 -12.88
C VAL A 343 -11.16 28.83 -13.70
N GLY A 344 -11.43 28.94 -15.01
CA GLY A 344 -10.85 29.97 -15.88
C GLY A 344 -11.90 30.47 -16.88
N PRO A 345 -11.76 31.68 -17.43
CA PRO A 345 -12.75 32.27 -18.34
C PRO A 345 -12.96 31.47 -19.65
N HIS A 346 -12.00 30.60 -19.99
CA HIS A 346 -12.02 29.71 -21.16
C HIS A 346 -11.62 28.26 -20.81
N ASP A 347 -11.54 27.92 -19.51
CA ASP A 347 -11.15 26.58 -19.06
C ASP A 347 -12.41 25.80 -18.65
N SER A 348 -12.50 24.55 -19.09
CA SER A 348 -13.40 23.55 -18.50
C SER A 348 -13.06 23.38 -17.02
N PHE A 349 -14.06 23.31 -16.15
CA PHE A 349 -13.83 23.00 -14.74
C PHE A 349 -14.07 21.52 -14.45
N TYR A 350 -13.27 20.99 -13.54
CA TYR A 350 -13.22 19.57 -13.21
C TYR A 350 -13.83 19.34 -11.85
N LEU A 351 -14.84 18.49 -11.75
CA LEU A 351 -15.33 18.03 -10.46
C LEU A 351 -14.66 16.68 -10.16
N SER A 352 -13.77 16.63 -9.17
CA SER A 352 -13.08 15.39 -8.81
C SER A 352 -13.00 15.20 -7.30
N PRO A 353 -13.13 13.97 -6.78
CA PRO A 353 -12.90 13.65 -5.37
C PRO A 353 -11.45 13.95 -4.94
N TRP A 354 -10.48 13.82 -5.85
CA TRP A 354 -9.07 14.08 -5.58
C TRP A 354 -8.40 14.82 -6.74
N ARG A 355 -7.69 15.90 -6.42
CA ARG A 355 -6.85 16.63 -7.37
C ARG A 355 -5.39 16.23 -7.18
N ARG A 356 -4.86 15.43 -8.11
CA ARG A 356 -3.47 14.93 -8.07
C ARG A 356 -2.42 16.05 -8.10
N SER A 357 -2.62 17.09 -8.89
CA SER A 357 -1.63 18.17 -9.09
C SER A 357 -1.38 19.03 -7.84
N THR A 358 -2.38 19.16 -6.96
CA THR A 358 -2.28 19.96 -5.72
C THR A 358 -2.42 19.09 -4.47
N ASN A 359 -2.53 17.77 -4.64
CA ASN A 359 -2.82 16.77 -3.60
C ASN A 359 -4.00 17.11 -2.66
N VAL A 360 -5.01 17.84 -3.16
CA VAL A 360 -6.19 18.18 -2.34
C VAL A 360 -7.30 17.17 -2.55
N ARG A 361 -7.88 16.74 -1.44
CA ARG A 361 -8.73 15.56 -1.30
C ARG A 361 -10.00 15.94 -0.54
N CYS A 362 -11.18 15.49 -0.99
CA CYS A 362 -12.39 15.56 -0.16
C CYS A 362 -12.40 14.39 0.85
N SER A 363 -13.24 14.45 1.88
CA SER A 363 -13.34 13.35 2.87
C SER A 363 -13.70 12.01 2.23
N ASN A 364 -14.50 12.00 1.17
CA ASN A 364 -15.04 10.79 0.55
C ASN A 364 -14.33 10.33 -0.71
N HIS A 365 -13.15 10.85 -1.00
CA HIS A 365 -12.53 10.62 -2.31
C HIS A 365 -12.23 9.17 -2.61
N HIS A 366 -11.84 8.42 -1.59
CA HIS A 366 -11.52 6.99 -1.69
C HIS A 366 -12.76 6.14 -1.93
N LEU A 367 -13.85 6.42 -1.19
CA LEU A 367 -15.14 5.80 -1.42
C LEU A 367 -15.59 6.01 -2.87
N ILE A 368 -15.54 7.24 -3.36
CA ILE A 368 -15.92 7.57 -4.75
C ILE A 368 -15.00 6.86 -5.75
N GLY A 369 -13.70 6.76 -5.44
CA GLY A 369 -12.74 5.99 -6.24
C GLY A 369 -13.08 4.49 -6.30
N VAL A 370 -13.46 3.87 -5.18
CA VAL A 370 -13.91 2.47 -5.12
C VAL A 370 -15.22 2.30 -5.88
N LEU A 371 -16.19 3.20 -5.66
CA LEU A 371 -17.47 3.23 -6.34
C LEU A 371 -17.29 3.32 -7.86
N GLY A 372 -16.39 4.17 -8.34
CA GLY A 372 -16.14 4.31 -9.77
C GLY A 372 -15.44 3.12 -10.39
N LYS A 373 -14.37 2.62 -9.76
CA LYS A 373 -13.61 1.48 -10.31
C LYS A 373 -14.41 0.18 -10.33
N LYS A 374 -15.25 -0.06 -9.32
CA LYS A 374 -15.89 -1.37 -9.10
C LYS A 374 -17.39 -1.39 -9.39
N TYR A 375 -18.07 -0.26 -9.27
CA TYR A 375 -19.53 -0.18 -9.38
C TYR A 375 -20.00 0.78 -10.46
N GLY A 376 -19.10 1.29 -11.30
CA GLY A 376 -19.44 2.15 -12.44
C GLY A 376 -20.01 3.52 -12.04
N PHE A 377 -19.75 3.95 -10.80
CA PHE A 377 -20.14 5.28 -10.33
C PHE A 377 -19.32 6.34 -11.05
N GLN A 378 -19.92 7.38 -11.60
CA GLN A 378 -19.13 8.44 -12.25
C GLN A 378 -18.34 9.21 -11.18
N PRO A 379 -17.00 9.04 -11.11
CA PRO A 379 -16.24 9.57 -9.99
C PRO A 379 -15.82 11.01 -10.24
N TYR A 380 -15.87 11.50 -11.47
CA TYR A 380 -15.55 12.86 -11.84
C TYR A 380 -16.39 13.27 -13.06
N ASP A 381 -16.44 14.57 -13.32
CA ASP A 381 -17.04 15.11 -14.54
C ASP A 381 -16.27 16.35 -14.99
N VAL A 382 -16.29 16.60 -16.29
CA VAL A 382 -15.67 17.76 -16.94
C VAL A 382 -16.78 18.59 -17.53
N PHE A 383 -16.90 19.82 -17.05
CA PHE A 383 -17.92 20.75 -17.52
C PHE A 383 -17.25 21.73 -18.48
N ASP A 384 -17.38 21.45 -19.77
CA ASP A 384 -16.97 22.39 -20.82
C ASP A 384 -17.85 23.63 -20.74
N ASN A 385 -17.18 24.77 -20.63
CA ASN A 385 -17.87 26.03 -20.45
C ASN A 385 -17.24 27.08 -21.35
N ASP A 386 -17.54 26.96 -22.65
CA ASP A 386 -17.24 27.98 -23.67
C ASP A 386 -17.99 29.31 -23.41
N SER A 387 -18.84 29.39 -22.38
CA SER A 387 -19.62 30.59 -22.08
C SER A 387 -18.90 31.52 -21.09
N SER A 388 -18.54 32.74 -21.49
CA SER A 388 -18.06 33.77 -20.54
C SER A 388 -19.07 34.09 -19.41
N GLU A 389 -20.33 33.65 -19.53
CA GLU A 389 -21.41 33.92 -18.59
C GLU A 389 -21.25 33.24 -17.22
N TRP A 390 -20.83 31.98 -17.16
CA TRP A 390 -20.68 31.30 -15.86
C TRP A 390 -19.56 31.95 -15.06
N TRP A 391 -18.45 32.26 -15.72
CA TRP A 391 -17.29 32.88 -15.13
C TRP A 391 -17.66 34.26 -14.58
N ASN A 392 -18.39 35.04 -15.38
CA ASN A 392 -18.87 36.36 -14.98
C ASN A 392 -19.91 36.32 -13.85
N SER A 393 -20.59 35.18 -13.66
CA SER A 393 -21.52 35.00 -12.53
C SER A 393 -20.83 34.71 -11.19
N LEU A 394 -19.51 34.46 -11.19
CA LEU A 394 -18.74 34.26 -9.96
C LEU A 394 -18.39 35.59 -9.28
N PRO A 395 -18.45 35.65 -7.94
CA PRO A 395 -17.90 36.74 -7.14
C PRO A 395 -16.48 37.15 -7.58
N LYS A 396 -16.19 38.46 -7.53
CA LYS A 396 -14.95 39.04 -8.06
C LYS A 396 -13.71 38.49 -7.33
N ASP A 397 -13.80 38.35 -6.02
CA ASP A 397 -12.80 37.73 -5.14
C ASP A 397 -12.48 36.29 -5.55
N LEU A 398 -13.48 35.50 -5.98
CA LEU A 398 -13.27 34.14 -6.48
C LEU A 398 -12.61 34.10 -7.86
N ARG A 399 -12.89 35.08 -8.72
CA ARG A 399 -12.25 35.21 -10.04
C ARG A 399 -10.79 35.63 -9.93
N GLU A 400 -10.44 36.45 -8.95
CA GLU A 400 -9.08 36.97 -8.72
C GLU A 400 -8.10 35.91 -8.15
N ILE A 401 -8.61 34.87 -7.46
CA ILE A 401 -7.81 33.77 -6.88
C ILE A 401 -7.81 32.46 -7.70
N SER A 402 -8.49 32.48 -8.84
CA SER A 402 -8.88 31.33 -9.66
C SER A 402 -7.71 30.53 -10.28
N HIS A 403 -6.56 31.16 -10.46
CA HIS A 403 -5.35 30.51 -10.97
C HIS A 403 -4.73 29.53 -9.96
N LEU A 404 -5.11 29.63 -8.67
CA LEU A 404 -4.44 28.95 -7.56
C LEU A 404 -5.37 28.19 -6.62
N ILE A 405 -6.68 28.44 -6.62
CA ILE A 405 -7.55 27.95 -5.53
C ILE A 405 -8.68 27.06 -6.04
N ILE A 406 -8.71 25.86 -5.46
CA ILE A 406 -9.88 24.98 -5.40
C ILE A 406 -11.05 25.78 -4.84
N VAL A 407 -12.11 25.94 -5.61
CA VAL A 407 -13.32 26.60 -5.12
C VAL A 407 -14.16 25.53 -4.42
N PRO A 408 -14.41 25.62 -3.10
CA PRO A 408 -15.42 24.77 -2.48
C PRO A 408 -16.74 25.00 -3.22
N ALA A 409 -17.44 23.93 -3.62
CA ALA A 409 -18.67 24.10 -4.39
C ALA A 409 -19.69 25.01 -3.65
N SER A 410 -19.63 25.07 -2.32
CA SER A 410 -20.47 25.89 -1.44
C SER A 410 -20.29 27.39 -1.63
N LYS A 411 -19.15 27.81 -2.18
CA LYS A 411 -18.88 29.20 -2.57
C LYS A 411 -19.38 29.53 -3.98
N ILE A 412 -19.82 28.54 -4.76
CA ILE A 412 -20.38 28.74 -6.09
C ILE A 412 -21.84 29.19 -5.94
N PRO A 413 -22.23 30.36 -6.48
CA PRO A 413 -23.62 30.80 -6.48
C PRO A 413 -24.53 29.76 -7.14
N VAL A 414 -25.74 29.56 -6.60
CA VAL A 414 -26.68 28.55 -7.11
C VAL A 414 -27.01 28.75 -8.59
N ALA A 415 -27.15 30.00 -9.04
CA ALA A 415 -27.39 30.33 -10.44
C ALA A 415 -26.23 29.89 -11.34
N ALA A 416 -24.98 30.12 -10.90
CA ALA A 416 -23.78 29.68 -11.58
C ALA A 416 -23.70 28.15 -11.63
N ALA A 417 -23.96 27.49 -10.49
CA ALA A 417 -23.97 26.04 -10.38
C ALA A 417 -25.02 25.37 -11.28
N ARG A 418 -26.18 25.99 -11.45
CA ARG A 418 -27.24 25.48 -12.35
C ARG A 418 -26.82 25.58 -13.81
N LYS A 419 -26.28 26.73 -14.25
CA LYS A 419 -25.76 26.92 -15.61
C LYS A 419 -24.60 25.98 -15.92
N ALA A 420 -23.76 25.73 -14.93
CA ALA A 420 -22.58 24.88 -15.01
C ALA A 420 -22.89 23.37 -14.96
N GLY A 421 -24.15 22.94 -14.89
CA GLY A 421 -24.52 21.52 -14.83
C GLY A 421 -24.31 20.83 -13.47
N LEU A 422 -23.79 21.53 -12.46
CA LEU A 422 -23.53 20.96 -11.12
C LEU A 422 -24.79 20.41 -10.45
N ILE A 423 -25.92 21.07 -10.63
CA ILE A 423 -27.20 20.60 -10.06
C ILE A 423 -27.63 19.28 -10.70
N ALA A 424 -27.46 19.14 -12.01
CA ALA A 424 -27.75 17.89 -12.72
C ALA A 424 -26.80 16.78 -12.29
N PHE A 425 -25.51 17.09 -12.15
CA PHE A 425 -24.51 16.15 -11.65
C PHE A 425 -24.79 15.69 -10.21
N ALA A 426 -25.22 16.59 -9.32
CA ALA A 426 -25.64 16.24 -7.97
C ALA A 426 -26.83 15.28 -7.98
N ASN A 427 -27.86 15.56 -8.79
CA ASN A 427 -29.01 14.68 -8.93
C ASN A 427 -28.60 13.29 -9.46
N SER A 428 -27.73 13.26 -10.48
CA SER A 428 -27.20 12.02 -11.06
C SER A 428 -26.44 11.21 -10.02
N THR A 429 -25.51 11.84 -9.29
CA THR A 429 -24.73 11.25 -8.20
C THR A 429 -25.64 10.64 -7.11
N ILE A 430 -26.64 11.40 -6.65
CA ILE A 430 -27.60 10.94 -5.64
C ILE A 430 -28.40 9.75 -6.16
N SER A 431 -28.87 9.82 -7.40
CA SER A 431 -29.63 8.75 -8.04
C SER A 431 -28.81 7.46 -8.19
N GLN A 432 -27.55 7.57 -8.64
CA GLN A 432 -26.61 6.46 -8.74
C GLN A 432 -26.37 5.81 -7.37
N ALA A 433 -26.16 6.61 -6.32
CA ALA A 433 -25.89 6.09 -4.98
C ALA A 433 -27.10 5.33 -4.41
N ARG A 434 -28.31 5.90 -4.55
CA ARG A 434 -29.56 5.24 -4.14
C ARG A 434 -29.81 3.95 -4.92
N ARG A 435 -29.60 3.96 -6.24
CA ARG A 435 -29.74 2.76 -7.08
C ARG A 435 -28.78 1.67 -6.65
N LEU A 436 -27.51 2.02 -6.41
CA LEU A 436 -26.50 1.07 -5.97
C LEU A 436 -26.84 0.51 -4.58
N SER A 437 -27.16 1.38 -3.62
CA SER A 437 -27.57 1.01 -2.25
C SER A 437 -28.75 0.03 -2.27
N LYS A 438 -29.80 0.33 -3.03
CA LYS A 438 -30.95 -0.56 -3.23
C LYS A 438 -30.53 -1.90 -3.84
N THR A 439 -29.77 -1.88 -4.94
CA THR A 439 -29.32 -3.09 -5.65
C THR A 439 -28.50 -4.00 -4.74
N LEU A 440 -27.59 -3.43 -3.94
CA LEU A 440 -26.79 -4.18 -2.98
C LEU A 440 -27.68 -4.82 -1.91
N ARG A 441 -28.54 -4.04 -1.25
CA ARG A 441 -29.46 -4.55 -0.21
C ARG A 441 -30.33 -5.69 -0.72
N GLU A 442 -30.95 -5.53 -1.89
CA GLU A 442 -31.78 -6.56 -2.52
C GLU A 442 -30.98 -7.83 -2.85
N ARG A 443 -29.76 -7.69 -3.38
CA ARG A 443 -28.89 -8.83 -3.68
C ARG A 443 -28.51 -9.60 -2.42
N HIS A 444 -28.11 -8.90 -1.37
CA HIS A 444 -27.75 -9.49 -0.08
C HIS A 444 -28.95 -10.18 0.59
N GLU A 445 -30.13 -9.55 0.53
CA GLU A 445 -31.36 -10.16 1.05
C GLU A 445 -31.76 -11.41 0.27
N ARG A 446 -31.65 -11.39 -1.07
CA ARG A 446 -31.90 -12.56 -1.91
C ARG A 446 -30.99 -13.73 -1.55
N LYS A 447 -29.68 -13.49 -1.38
CA LYS A 447 -28.73 -14.52 -0.95
C LYS A 447 -29.10 -15.11 0.42
N ARG A 448 -29.47 -14.26 1.38
CA ARG A 448 -29.93 -14.69 2.71
C ARG A 448 -31.18 -15.58 2.63
N ARG A 449 -32.16 -15.22 1.78
CA ARG A 449 -33.38 -16.02 1.56
C ARG A 449 -33.09 -17.38 0.92
N LEU A 450 -32.15 -17.44 -0.03
CA LEU A 450 -31.74 -18.70 -0.66
C LEU A 450 -31.07 -19.64 0.35
N LEU A 451 -30.15 -19.12 1.17
CA LEU A 451 -29.49 -19.88 2.24
C LEU A 451 -30.48 -20.37 3.29
N SER A 452 -31.41 -19.52 3.75
CA SER A 452 -32.41 -19.94 4.74
C SER A 452 -33.35 -21.02 4.19
N THR A 453 -33.70 -20.96 2.90
CA THR A 453 -34.50 -21.99 2.23
C THR A 453 -33.74 -23.31 2.13
N ALA A 454 -32.46 -23.27 1.76
CA ALA A 454 -31.61 -24.46 1.68
C ALA A 454 -31.44 -25.13 3.06
N LEU A 455 -31.18 -24.34 4.11
CA LEU A 455 -31.07 -24.85 5.48
C LEU A 455 -32.37 -25.52 5.94
N ARG A 456 -33.53 -24.92 5.68
CA ARG A 456 -34.84 -25.52 6.02
C ARG A 456 -35.06 -26.87 5.32
N LYS A 457 -34.69 -26.98 4.03
CA LYS A 457 -34.81 -28.24 3.27
C LYS A 457 -33.91 -29.33 3.83
N GLY A 458 -32.68 -28.99 4.23
CA GLY A 458 -31.74 -29.94 4.82
C GLY A 458 -32.10 -30.43 6.22
N HIS A 459 -32.94 -29.70 6.97
CA HIS A 459 -33.46 -30.17 8.26
C HIS A 459 -34.74 -31.01 8.13
N SER A 460 -35.38 -30.98 6.95
CA SER A 460 -36.58 -31.77 6.63
C SER A 460 -36.29 -33.08 5.89
N SER A 461 -35.02 -33.32 5.54
CA SER A 461 -34.47 -34.57 4.99
C SER A 461 -33.63 -35.27 6.04
#